data_AF-A0A5N0EJS4-F1
#
_entry.id   AF-A0A5N0EJS4-F1
#
_cell.length_a   1.000
_cell.length_b   1.000
_cell.length_c   1.000
_cell.angle_alpha   90.00
_cell.angle_beta   90.00
_cell.angle_gamma   90.00
#
_symmetry.space_group_name_H-M   'P 1'
#
loop_
_entity.id
_entity.type
_entity.pdbx_description
1 polymer ?
#
loop_
_entity_poly.entity_id
_entity_poly.type
_entity_poly.pdbx_seq_one_letter_code
_entity_poly.pdbx_strand_id
1 'polypeptide(L)'
;MSSPVPAIFAVPVIVFVVAVAIGRFALLHSTAIDRLLNRSLAWTALSLVLLERGIAPRFGSLMHQLSMGCTILAIASLYGAAMLWADADPRQAARRQRYFDLAATAAVVLILIIGTPYRRAGTLLGQDSSWQEFVVSALMWVPLIAAGKLVWRVGLRELRTGDVTPYERVVFCALLATPFIASAGLISSIARHTGRWQAEDPHLTRWAAPNFGTVFVLAAMLAVPLAELVSARAGWDRSGRNCRRLRPLWRELTAAVPEIVLPASGSVPPDARLLRMTVEIRDALMQLHRYLPADRALGPPSDERYARQLKQAIVTKRTGAAPAAVAREMDRFGAASNDIDADIRRLLDLARAWNSETRKAATILG
;
A
#
# COMPACT_ATOMS: atom_id res chain seq x y z
N MET A 1 15.14 -4.25 35.34
CA MET A 1 15.04 -2.95 34.62
C MET A 1 13.82 -3.02 33.71
N SER A 2 12.93 -2.03 33.80
CA SER A 2 11.72 -1.92 32.97
C SER A 2 12.04 -1.64 31.49
N SER A 3 11.15 -2.08 30.59
CA SER A 3 11.23 -1.78 29.15
C SER A 3 11.23 -0.26 28.91
N PRO A 4 11.94 0.26 27.88
CA PRO A 4 11.98 1.70 27.57
C PRO A 4 10.60 2.33 27.34
N VAL A 5 9.66 1.53 26.84
CA VAL A 5 8.27 1.89 26.53
C VAL A 5 7.36 0.99 27.37
N PRO A 6 6.26 1.49 27.94
CA PRO A 6 5.32 0.65 28.68
C PRO A 6 4.82 -0.52 27.81
N ALA A 7 4.82 -1.74 28.37
CA ALA A 7 4.47 -2.96 27.65
C ALA A 7 3.08 -2.92 27.01
N ILE A 8 2.15 -2.17 27.62
CA ILE A 8 0.79 -1.90 27.10
C ILE A 8 0.83 -1.29 25.69
N PHE A 9 1.85 -0.51 25.35
CA PHE A 9 2.02 0.08 24.02
C PHE A 9 2.99 -0.73 23.15
N ALA A 10 4.08 -1.25 23.73
CA ALA A 10 5.10 -1.98 22.97
C ALA A 10 4.55 -3.31 22.39
N VAL A 11 3.82 -4.09 23.20
CA VAL A 11 3.34 -5.42 22.79
C VAL A 11 2.36 -5.35 21.61
N PRO A 12 1.32 -4.49 21.61
CA PRO A 12 0.42 -4.37 20.45
C PRO A 12 1.15 -3.97 19.16
N VAL A 13 2.13 -3.05 19.25
CA VAL A 13 2.92 -2.64 18.09
C VAL A 13 3.75 -3.81 17.57
N ILE A 14 4.41 -4.56 18.45
CA ILE A 14 5.19 -5.76 18.07
C ILE A 14 4.29 -6.78 17.39
N VAL A 15 3.16 -7.12 18.00
CA VAL A 15 2.20 -8.09 17.45
C VAL A 15 1.71 -7.65 16.07
N PHE A 16 1.38 -6.37 15.91
CA PHE A 16 0.96 -5.81 14.63
C PHE A 16 2.06 -5.94 13.57
N VAL A 17 3.29 -5.50 13.88
CA VAL A 17 4.43 -5.56 12.94
C VAL A 17 4.74 -7.00 12.53
N VAL A 18 4.73 -7.94 13.48
CA VAL A 18 4.95 -9.38 13.24
C VAL A 18 3.84 -9.95 12.35
N ALA A 19 2.57 -9.63 12.63
CA ALA A 19 1.44 -10.09 11.83
C ALA A 19 1.53 -9.59 10.38
N VAL A 20 1.88 -8.30 10.19
CA VAL A 20 2.10 -7.72 8.85
C VAL A 20 3.28 -8.42 8.15
N ALA A 21 4.38 -8.67 8.86
CA ALA A 21 5.52 -9.40 8.30
C ALA A 21 5.11 -10.77 7.78
N ILE A 22 4.44 -11.58 8.62
CA ILE A 22 3.98 -12.93 8.25
C ILE A 22 3.04 -12.86 7.04
N GLY A 23 2.04 -11.99 7.08
CA GLY A 23 1.08 -11.84 5.99
C GLY A 23 1.73 -11.45 4.67
N ARG A 24 2.69 -10.51 4.71
CA ARG A 24 3.46 -10.11 3.52
C ARG A 24 4.35 -11.24 3.00
N PHE A 25 5.02 -11.99 3.86
CA PHE A 25 5.81 -13.15 3.43
C PHE A 25 4.94 -14.21 2.75
N ALA A 26 3.75 -14.46 3.27
CA ALA A 26 2.84 -15.45 2.70
C ALA A 26 2.23 -15.02 1.35
N LEU A 27 1.96 -13.71 1.17
CA LEU A 27 1.11 -13.24 0.06
C LEU A 27 1.81 -12.33 -0.96
N LEU A 28 2.91 -11.66 -0.60
CA LEU A 28 3.56 -10.59 -1.36
C LEU A 28 5.07 -10.86 -1.49
N HIS A 29 5.47 -11.81 -2.34
CA HIS A 29 6.88 -12.22 -2.50
C HIS A 29 7.36 -12.29 -3.97
N SER A 30 6.57 -11.79 -4.92
CA SER A 30 6.84 -11.94 -6.35
C SER A 30 7.96 -11.03 -6.85
N THR A 31 7.98 -9.76 -6.43
CA THR A 31 8.96 -8.79 -6.91
C THR A 31 10.25 -8.77 -6.08
N ALA A 32 11.35 -8.28 -6.67
CA ALA A 32 12.61 -8.11 -5.94
C ALA A 32 12.49 -7.07 -4.82
N ILE A 33 11.71 -6.01 -5.05
CA ILE A 33 11.43 -4.96 -4.07
C ILE A 33 10.65 -5.54 -2.89
N ASP A 34 9.59 -6.32 -3.15
CA ASP A 34 8.80 -6.95 -2.09
C ASP A 34 9.64 -7.86 -1.20
N ARG A 35 10.55 -8.65 -1.79
CA ARG A 35 11.46 -9.50 -1.01
C ARG A 35 12.38 -8.69 -0.09
N LEU A 36 12.88 -7.55 -0.54
CA LEU A 36 13.73 -6.67 0.27
C LEU A 36 12.93 -5.95 1.37
N LEU A 37 11.71 -5.50 1.07
CA LEU A 37 10.81 -4.89 2.05
C LEU A 37 10.38 -5.91 3.12
N ASN A 38 10.05 -7.14 2.73
CA ASN A 38 9.69 -8.20 3.66
C ASN A 38 10.88 -8.56 4.55
N ARG A 39 12.08 -8.67 3.97
CA ARG A 39 13.32 -8.88 4.74
C ARG A 39 13.56 -7.74 5.73
N SER A 40 13.42 -6.48 5.31
CA SER A 40 13.53 -5.32 6.19
C SER A 40 12.54 -5.38 7.35
N LEU A 41 11.28 -5.71 7.06
CA LEU A 41 10.23 -5.83 8.05
C LEU A 41 10.47 -6.98 9.05
N ALA A 42 11.01 -8.12 8.59
CA ALA A 42 11.39 -9.22 9.47
C ALA A 42 12.52 -8.84 10.44
N TRP A 43 13.58 -8.19 9.94
CA TRP A 43 14.66 -7.69 10.80
C TRP A 43 14.17 -6.62 11.77
N THR A 44 13.23 -5.78 11.35
CA THR A 44 12.61 -4.77 12.20
C THR A 44 11.74 -5.41 13.30
N ALA A 45 10.94 -6.41 12.96
CA ALA A 45 10.15 -7.18 13.92
C ALA A 45 11.05 -7.87 14.96
N LEU A 46 12.13 -8.52 14.50
CA LEU A 46 13.11 -9.14 15.38
C LEU A 46 13.81 -8.10 16.28
N SER A 47 14.15 -6.93 15.73
CA SER A 47 14.72 -5.81 16.48
C SER A 47 13.81 -5.36 17.63
N LEU A 48 12.50 -5.21 17.38
CA LEU A 48 11.54 -4.82 18.41
C LEU A 48 11.35 -5.90 19.48
N VAL A 49 11.30 -7.18 19.09
CA VAL A 49 11.22 -8.30 20.04
C VAL A 49 12.46 -8.35 20.93
N LEU A 50 13.64 -8.14 20.36
CA LEU A 50 14.90 -8.09 21.11
C LEU A 50 15.01 -6.85 22.02
N LEU A 51 14.36 -5.75 21.64
CA LEU A 51 14.31 -4.54 22.46
C LEU A 51 13.39 -4.71 23.68
N GLU A 52 12.42 -5.63 23.61
CA GLU A 52 11.48 -5.90 24.69
C GLU A 52 12.16 -6.67 25.83
N ARG A 53 12.54 -5.92 26.88
CA ARG A 53 13.37 -6.41 28.00
C ARG A 53 12.68 -7.40 28.93
N GLY A 54 11.38 -7.63 28.75
CA GLY A 54 10.58 -8.57 29.54
C GLY A 54 10.91 -10.04 29.28
N ILE A 55 11.53 -10.36 28.14
CA ILE A 55 11.73 -11.75 27.69
C ILE A 55 12.93 -12.41 28.40
N ALA A 56 14.04 -11.69 28.57
CA ALA A 56 15.22 -12.21 29.28
C ALA A 56 15.99 -11.08 29.99
N PRO A 57 15.56 -10.67 31.21
CA PRO A 57 16.15 -9.54 31.92
C PRO A 57 17.65 -9.72 32.23
N ARG A 58 18.12 -10.98 32.33
CA ARG A 58 19.53 -11.33 32.56
C ARG A 58 20.46 -10.99 31.39
N PHE A 59 19.92 -10.87 30.17
CA PHE A 59 20.71 -10.61 28.96
C PHE A 59 20.39 -9.27 28.30
N GLY A 60 19.78 -8.33 29.04
CA GLY A 60 19.25 -7.07 28.48
C GLY A 60 20.25 -6.26 27.66
N SER A 61 21.53 -6.19 28.07
CA SER A 61 22.58 -5.48 27.33
C SER A 61 22.95 -6.15 26.01
N LEU A 62 23.00 -7.49 25.98
CA LEU A 62 23.23 -8.26 24.76
C LEU A 62 22.03 -8.18 23.82
N MET A 63 20.81 -8.33 24.34
CA MET A 63 19.58 -8.22 23.54
C MET A 63 19.45 -6.82 22.91
N HIS A 64 19.81 -5.77 23.64
CA HIS A 64 19.84 -4.41 23.10
C HIS A 64 20.84 -4.26 21.94
N GLN A 65 22.03 -4.85 22.04
CA GLN A 65 23.03 -4.81 20.96
C GLN A 65 22.62 -5.63 19.74
N LEU A 66 22.01 -6.80 19.96
CA LEU A 66 21.44 -7.60 18.88
C LEU A 66 20.26 -6.89 18.20
N SER A 67 19.44 -6.16 18.97
CA SER A 67 18.37 -5.31 18.44
C SER A 67 18.95 -4.22 17.51
N MET A 68 19.99 -3.49 17.95
CA MET A 68 20.69 -2.51 17.10
C MET A 68 21.26 -3.16 15.83
N GLY A 69 21.83 -4.36 15.93
CA GLY A 69 22.32 -5.11 14.78
C GLY A 69 21.21 -5.49 13.80
N CYS A 70 20.05 -5.94 14.30
CA CYS A 70 18.88 -6.21 13.48
C CYS A 70 18.38 -4.95 12.77
N THR A 71 18.38 -3.80 13.45
CA THR A 71 18.03 -2.51 12.83
C THR A 71 18.97 -2.17 11.67
N ILE A 72 20.28 -2.42 11.77
CA ILE A 72 21.22 -2.20 10.67
C ILE A 72 20.93 -3.12 9.47
N LEU A 73 20.62 -4.39 9.72
CA LEU A 73 20.23 -5.32 8.65
C LEU A 73 18.91 -4.91 7.98
N ALA A 74 17.96 -4.36 8.74
CA ALA A 74 16.75 -3.77 8.21
C ALA A 74 17.06 -2.56 7.31
N ILE A 75 17.90 -1.63 7.78
CA ILE A 75 18.31 -0.44 7.01
C ILE A 75 19.02 -0.84 5.72
N ALA A 76 19.90 -1.84 5.75
CA ALA A 76 20.57 -2.34 4.54
C ALA A 76 19.61 -2.93 3.51
N SER A 77 18.56 -3.63 3.98
CA SER A 77 17.50 -4.16 3.12
C SER A 77 16.63 -3.03 2.54
N LEU A 78 16.31 -2.02 3.35
CA LEU A 78 15.57 -0.83 2.93
C LEU A 78 16.35 0.01 1.92
N TYR A 79 17.67 0.16 2.12
CA TYR A 79 18.54 0.87 1.18
C TYR A 79 18.59 0.17 -0.18
N GLY A 80 18.67 -1.16 -0.20
CA GLY A 80 18.56 -1.95 -1.42
C GLY A 80 17.24 -1.73 -2.16
N ALA A 81 16.11 -1.72 -1.43
CA ALA A 81 14.80 -1.41 -2.00
C ALA A 81 14.74 0.03 -2.55
N ALA A 82 15.27 1.00 -1.81
CA ALA A 82 15.32 2.40 -2.23
C ALA A 82 16.14 2.62 -3.50
N MET A 83 17.23 1.88 -3.71
CA MET A 83 17.97 1.93 -4.97
C MET A 83 17.15 1.39 -6.15
N LEU A 84 16.37 0.32 -5.95
CA LEU A 84 15.50 -0.21 -7.01
C LEU A 84 14.41 0.77 -7.40
N TRP A 85 13.86 1.53 -6.44
CA TRP A 85 12.95 2.64 -6.73
C TRP A 85 13.64 3.81 -7.46
N ALA A 86 14.94 3.98 -7.29
CA ALA A 86 15.73 4.98 -7.99
C ALA A 86 16.25 4.50 -9.37
N ASP A 87 15.48 3.64 -10.04
CA ASP A 87 15.80 3.07 -11.37
C ASP A 87 17.08 2.21 -11.45
N ALA A 88 17.52 1.61 -10.33
CA ALA A 88 18.65 0.66 -10.38
C ALA A 88 18.26 -0.66 -11.07
N ASP A 89 19.18 -1.21 -11.87
CA ASP A 89 18.99 -2.48 -12.60
C ASP A 89 18.61 -3.66 -11.66
N PRO A 90 17.39 -4.24 -11.81
CA PRO A 90 16.94 -5.36 -11.01
C PRO A 90 17.81 -6.63 -11.14
N ARG A 91 18.49 -6.81 -12.28
CA ARG A 91 19.35 -7.99 -12.52
C ARG A 91 20.59 -8.00 -11.63
N GLN A 92 21.08 -6.82 -11.27
CA GLN A 92 22.24 -6.65 -10.39
C GLN A 92 21.85 -6.52 -8.91
N ALA A 93 20.55 -6.43 -8.60
CA ALA A 93 20.04 -6.19 -7.26
C ALA A 93 20.58 -7.19 -6.23
N ALA A 94 20.57 -8.49 -6.56
CA ALA A 94 21.03 -9.54 -5.66
C ALA A 94 22.53 -9.42 -5.33
N ARG A 95 23.35 -9.07 -6.32
CA ARG A 95 24.80 -8.89 -6.12
C ARG A 95 25.09 -7.65 -5.27
N ARG A 96 24.41 -6.52 -5.55
CA ARG A 96 24.55 -5.29 -4.76
C ARG A 96 24.08 -5.50 -3.31
N GLN A 97 22.97 -6.21 -3.13
CA GLN A 97 22.46 -6.53 -1.79
C GLN A 97 23.46 -7.34 -0.98
N ARG A 98 24.20 -8.29 -1.57
CA ARG A 98 25.26 -9.03 -0.86
C ARG A 98 26.34 -8.10 -0.30
N TYR A 99 26.74 -7.06 -1.03
CA TYR A 99 27.70 -6.09 -0.52
C TYR A 99 27.14 -5.27 0.64
N PHE A 100 25.87 -4.85 0.57
CA PHE A 100 25.22 -4.16 1.69
C PHE A 100 25.05 -5.06 2.91
N ASP A 101 24.70 -6.33 2.69
CA ASP A 101 24.56 -7.32 3.76
C ASP A 101 25.92 -7.60 4.43
N LEU A 102 27.01 -7.68 3.66
CA LEU A 102 28.36 -7.83 4.19
C LEU A 102 28.77 -6.60 5.01
N ALA A 103 28.56 -5.39 4.48
CA ALA A 103 28.84 -4.15 5.21
C ALA A 103 28.02 -4.03 6.50
N ALA A 104 26.73 -4.38 6.43
CA ALA A 104 25.84 -4.42 7.59
C ALA A 104 26.30 -5.44 8.63
N THR A 105 26.68 -6.65 8.20
CA THR A 105 27.18 -7.69 9.11
C THR A 105 28.48 -7.25 9.78
N ALA A 106 29.41 -6.63 9.04
CA ALA A 106 30.63 -6.06 9.60
C ALA A 106 30.32 -4.97 10.64
N ALA A 107 29.33 -4.09 10.36
CA ALA A 107 28.86 -3.09 11.30
C ALA A 107 28.24 -3.72 12.57
N VAL A 108 27.46 -4.80 12.44
CA VAL A 108 26.94 -5.55 13.61
C VAL A 108 28.07 -6.13 14.46
N VAL A 109 29.08 -6.75 13.83
CA VAL A 109 30.25 -7.28 14.55
C VAL A 109 30.98 -6.15 15.30
N LEU A 110 31.16 -5.00 14.65
CA LEU A 110 31.78 -3.83 15.30
C LEU A 110 30.96 -3.34 16.50
N ILE A 111 29.63 -3.28 16.42
CA ILE A 111 28.76 -2.94 17.55
C ILE A 111 28.89 -3.95 18.69
N LEU A 112 28.98 -5.24 18.39
CA LEU A 112 29.16 -6.28 19.40
C LEU A 112 30.53 -6.16 20.10
N ILE A 113 31.58 -5.80 19.37
CA ILE A 113 32.92 -5.55 19.92
C ILE A 113 32.90 -4.32 20.82
N ILE A 114 32.44 -3.18 20.30
CA ILE A 114 32.32 -1.89 21.03
C ILE A 114 31.42 -2.03 22.26
N GLY A 115 30.37 -2.84 22.17
CA GLY A 115 29.42 -3.11 23.24
C GLY A 115 29.96 -4.01 24.36
N THR A 116 31.07 -4.72 24.16
CA THR A 116 31.66 -5.64 25.16
C THR A 116 31.97 -5.00 26.51
N PRO A 117 32.63 -3.83 26.61
CA PRO A 117 32.86 -3.16 27.89
C PRO A 117 31.55 -2.81 28.61
N TYR A 118 30.54 -2.30 27.90
CA TYR A 118 29.22 -1.98 28.47
C TYR A 118 28.53 -3.24 29.03
N ARG A 119 28.60 -4.37 28.30
CA ARG A 119 28.05 -5.64 28.79
C ARG A 119 28.71 -6.08 30.10
N ARG A 120 30.03 -5.92 30.22
CA ARG A 120 30.77 -6.27 31.45
C ARG A 120 30.46 -5.33 32.60
N ALA A 121 30.21 -4.05 32.32
CA ALA A 121 29.84 -3.05 33.31
C ALA A 121 28.36 -3.12 33.73
N GLY A 122 27.53 -3.93 33.05
CA GLY A 122 26.09 -3.98 33.29
C GLY A 122 25.32 -2.76 32.79
N THR A 123 25.98 -1.88 32.03
CA THR A 123 25.38 -0.68 31.44
C THR A 123 24.95 -0.93 29.99
N LEU A 124 24.08 -0.07 29.48
CA LEU A 124 23.61 -0.13 28.09
C LEU A 124 24.45 0.80 27.22
N LEU A 125 24.75 0.32 26.01
CA LEU A 125 25.38 1.13 24.98
C LEU A 125 24.41 2.28 24.62
N GLY A 126 24.82 3.53 24.83
CA GLY A 126 24.00 4.73 24.66
C GLY A 126 23.48 5.38 25.95
N GLN A 127 23.79 4.82 27.12
CA GLN A 127 23.55 5.49 28.41
C GLN A 127 24.60 6.56 28.75
N ASP A 128 25.84 6.38 28.28
CA ASP A 128 26.97 7.29 28.56
C ASP A 128 27.38 8.05 27.30
N SER A 129 27.79 9.32 27.46
CA SER A 129 28.29 10.18 26.37
C SER A 129 29.74 9.83 26.01
N SER A 130 29.94 8.65 25.42
CA SER A 130 31.26 8.17 25.01
C SER A 130 31.48 8.31 23.50
N TRP A 131 32.74 8.31 23.06
CA TRP A 131 33.07 8.28 21.62
C TRP A 131 32.54 7.00 20.93
N GLN A 132 32.35 5.92 21.69
CA GLN A 132 31.80 4.65 21.22
C GLN A 132 30.33 4.79 20.82
N GLU A 133 29.55 5.56 21.58
CA GLU A 133 28.16 5.89 21.25
C GLU A 133 28.08 6.67 19.93
N PHE A 134 29.00 7.61 19.71
CA PHE A 134 29.06 8.40 18.48
C PHE A 134 29.31 7.51 17.26
N VAL A 135 30.26 6.56 17.33
CA VAL A 135 30.54 5.61 16.25
C VAL A 135 29.31 4.76 15.93
N VAL A 136 28.64 4.20 16.95
CA VAL A 136 27.45 3.37 16.79
C VAL A 136 26.30 4.19 16.17
N SER A 137 26.12 5.43 16.62
CA SER A 137 25.11 6.34 16.09
C SER A 137 25.38 6.67 14.62
N ALA A 138 26.63 6.96 14.24
CA ALA A 138 26.99 7.21 12.85
C ALA A 138 26.73 5.98 11.96
N LEU A 139 27.09 4.78 12.43
CA LEU A 139 26.85 3.52 11.73
C LEU A 139 25.37 3.27 11.43
N MET A 140 24.47 3.67 12.35
CA MET A 140 23.02 3.50 12.16
C MET A 140 22.39 4.60 11.31
N TRP A 141 22.72 5.87 11.59
CA TRP A 141 22.00 6.99 11.02
C TRP A 141 22.48 7.37 9.61
N VAL A 142 23.78 7.23 9.29
CA VAL A 142 24.30 7.62 7.97
C VAL A 142 23.66 6.81 6.84
N PRO A 143 23.57 5.46 6.91
CA PRO A 143 22.90 4.68 5.86
C PRO A 143 21.40 4.99 5.76
N LEU A 144 20.74 5.27 6.89
CA LEU A 144 19.32 5.63 6.91
C LEU A 144 19.07 6.99 6.25
N ILE A 145 19.93 7.98 6.50
CA ILE A 145 19.88 9.29 5.81
C ILE A 145 20.13 9.11 4.31
N ALA A 146 21.06 8.25 3.92
CA ALA A 146 21.32 7.95 2.51
C ALA A 146 20.10 7.28 1.83
N ALA A 147 19.46 6.31 2.49
CA ALA A 147 18.22 5.70 2.01
C ALA A 147 17.10 6.74 1.87
N GLY A 148 16.92 7.58 2.89
CA GLY A 148 15.92 8.65 2.90
C GLY A 148 16.14 9.66 1.77
N LYS A 149 17.40 10.02 1.45
CA LYS A 149 17.72 10.88 0.31
C LYS A 149 17.32 10.27 -1.03
N LEU A 150 17.49 8.96 -1.22
CA LEU A 150 17.07 8.27 -2.45
C LEU A 150 15.55 8.28 -2.58
N VAL A 151 14.84 7.90 -1.52
CA VAL A 151 13.38 7.92 -1.49
C VAL A 151 12.84 9.34 -1.70
N TRP A 152 13.48 10.35 -1.10
CA TRP A 152 13.13 11.76 -1.28
C TRP A 152 13.23 12.19 -2.75
N ARG A 153 14.29 11.80 -3.46
CA ARG A 153 14.44 12.13 -4.89
C ARG A 153 13.35 11.49 -5.74
N VAL A 154 13.03 10.22 -5.49
CA VAL A 154 11.97 9.50 -6.20
C VAL A 154 10.61 10.14 -5.91
N GLY A 155 10.30 10.42 -4.64
CA GLY A 155 9.05 11.06 -4.26
C GLY A 155 8.89 12.46 -4.85
N LEU A 156 9.95 13.27 -4.90
CA LEU A 156 9.89 14.57 -5.58
C LEU A 156 9.66 14.43 -7.09
N ARG A 157 10.21 13.39 -7.73
CA ARG A 157 9.99 13.13 -9.15
C ARG A 157 8.51 12.79 -9.41
N GLU A 158 7.94 11.90 -8.62
CA GLU A 158 6.53 11.49 -8.72
C GLU A 158 5.56 12.64 -8.38
N LEU A 159 5.86 13.43 -7.34
CA LEU A 159 5.05 14.60 -6.99
C LEU A 159 5.04 15.66 -8.10
N ARG A 160 6.11 15.74 -8.90
CA ARG A 160 6.22 16.69 -10.03
C ARG A 160 5.49 16.21 -11.28
N THR A 161 5.27 14.91 -11.45
CA THR A 161 4.53 14.36 -12.59
C THR A 161 3.01 14.47 -12.44
N GLY A 162 2.51 14.86 -11.26
CA GLY A 162 1.14 15.36 -11.09
C GLY A 162 0.04 14.31 -10.83
N ASP A 163 0.36 13.02 -10.93
CA ASP A 163 -0.60 11.90 -10.82
C ASP A 163 -0.63 11.24 -9.43
N VAL A 164 -0.23 11.95 -8.38
CA VAL A 164 -0.07 11.37 -7.04
C VAL A 164 -1.36 11.45 -6.22
N THR A 165 -1.91 10.29 -5.88
CA THR A 165 -3.08 10.14 -5.01
C THR A 165 -2.82 10.69 -3.59
N PRO A 166 -3.86 11.14 -2.86
CA PRO A 166 -3.70 11.63 -1.48
C PRO A 166 -3.11 10.57 -0.54
N TYR A 167 -3.37 9.29 -0.82
CA TYR A 167 -2.77 8.16 -0.10
C TYR A 167 -1.25 8.08 -0.33
N GLU A 168 -0.81 8.17 -1.58
CA GLU A 168 0.62 8.21 -1.92
C GLU A 168 1.31 9.43 -1.29
N ARG A 169 0.64 10.58 -1.18
CA ARG A 169 1.19 11.75 -0.47
C ARG A 169 1.44 11.47 1.02
N VAL A 170 0.53 10.78 1.70
CA VAL A 170 0.73 10.38 3.12
C VAL A 170 1.90 9.40 3.23
N VAL A 171 1.98 8.43 2.30
CA VAL A 171 3.08 7.46 2.20
C VAL A 171 4.41 8.17 1.99
N PHE A 172 4.47 9.14 1.07
CA PHE A 172 5.64 9.97 0.88
C PHE A 172 5.97 10.77 2.14
N CYS A 173 5.03 11.51 2.74
CA CYS A 173 5.27 12.27 3.97
C CYS A 173 5.83 11.40 5.11
N ALA A 174 5.31 10.18 5.29
CA ALA A 174 5.80 9.24 6.30
C ALA A 174 7.22 8.71 5.98
N LEU A 175 7.50 8.39 4.72
CA LEU A 175 8.84 8.04 4.26
C LEU A 175 9.83 9.20 4.44
N LEU A 176 9.38 10.44 4.24
CA LEU A 176 10.19 11.64 4.39
C LEU A 176 10.41 12.02 5.86
N ALA A 177 9.49 11.69 6.77
CA ALA A 177 9.71 11.87 8.21
C ALA A 177 10.86 11.02 8.76
N THR A 178 11.12 9.85 8.14
CA THR A 178 12.17 8.91 8.55
C THR A 178 13.58 9.52 8.56
N PRO A 179 14.09 10.17 7.49
CA PRO A 179 15.38 10.86 7.51
C PRO A 179 15.41 12.08 8.43
N PHE A 180 14.29 12.75 8.68
CA PHE A 180 14.23 13.85 9.68
C PHE A 180 14.46 13.32 11.10
N ILE A 181 13.79 12.22 11.46
CA ILE A 181 14.00 11.54 12.75
C ILE A 181 15.44 11.03 12.86
N ALA A 182 15.99 10.45 11.78
CA ALA A 182 17.38 10.00 11.74
C ALA A 182 18.38 11.15 11.92
N SER A 183 18.13 12.28 11.26
CA SER A 183 18.98 13.48 11.35
C SER A 183 18.91 14.09 12.75
N ALA A 184 17.73 14.15 13.36
CA ALA A 184 17.57 14.58 14.74
C ALA A 184 18.34 13.67 15.70
N GLY A 185 18.28 12.34 15.53
CA GLY A 185 19.05 11.38 16.31
C GLY A 185 20.58 11.59 16.21
N LEU A 186 21.08 11.86 15.00
CA LEU A 186 22.51 12.15 14.79
C LEU A 186 22.93 13.50 15.41
N ILE A 187 22.11 14.54 15.25
CA ILE A 187 22.35 15.87 15.86
C ILE A 187 22.36 15.76 17.38
N SER A 188 21.41 15.02 17.97
CA SER A 188 21.38 14.76 19.41
C SER A 188 22.64 14.03 19.88
N SER A 189 23.14 13.05 19.12
CA SER A 189 24.39 12.35 19.44
C SER A 189 25.60 13.30 19.41
N ILE A 190 25.70 14.17 18.41
CA ILE A 190 26.77 15.20 18.31
C ILE A 190 26.67 16.20 19.47
N ALA A 191 25.46 16.66 19.81
CA ALA A 191 25.23 17.61 20.89
C ALA A 191 25.61 17.03 22.27
N ARG A 192 25.36 15.73 22.50
CA ARG A 192 25.82 15.02 23.70
C ARG A 192 27.33 14.91 23.76
N HIS A 193 27.96 14.52 22.65
CA HIS A 193 29.41 14.34 22.59
C HIS A 193 30.17 15.66 22.79
N THR A 194 29.64 16.75 22.25
CA THR A 194 30.23 18.10 22.40
C THR A 194 29.94 18.75 23.76
N GLY A 195 29.29 18.03 24.68
CA GLY A 195 28.94 18.54 26.02
C GLY A 195 27.88 19.64 26.02
N ARG A 196 27.28 19.95 24.87
CA ARG A 196 26.27 21.00 24.71
C ARG A 196 24.91 20.61 25.27
N TRP A 197 24.67 19.31 25.43
CA TRP A 197 23.42 18.79 25.96
C TRP A 197 23.66 17.52 26.77
N GLN A 198 23.40 17.59 28.08
CA GLN A 198 23.32 16.42 28.95
C GLN A 198 21.87 16.26 29.38
N ALA A 199 21.25 15.16 28.97
CA ALA A 199 19.95 14.77 29.46
C ALA A 199 20.04 13.33 29.94
N GLU A 200 19.77 13.11 31.21
CA GLU A 200 19.65 11.78 31.77
C GLU A 200 18.44 11.08 31.13
N ASP A 201 18.68 9.98 30.41
CA ASP A 201 17.65 9.07 29.91
C ASP A 201 18.04 7.62 30.24
N PRO A 202 17.95 7.21 31.51
CA PRO A 202 18.42 5.90 31.97
C PRO A 202 17.72 4.73 31.27
N HIS A 203 16.51 4.97 30.75
CA HIS A 203 15.69 3.96 30.10
C HIS A 203 15.74 4.01 28.57
N LEU A 204 16.43 4.99 27.98
CA LEU A 204 16.47 5.25 26.53
C LEU A 204 15.08 5.50 25.92
N THR A 205 14.14 6.01 26.72
CA THR A 205 12.74 6.20 26.31
C THR A 205 12.63 7.23 25.18
N ARG A 206 13.49 8.25 25.16
CA ARG A 206 13.51 9.30 24.12
C ARG A 206 13.96 8.78 22.77
N TRP A 207 14.75 7.70 22.76
CA TRP A 207 15.17 7.02 21.54
C TRP A 207 14.16 5.94 21.11
N ALA A 208 13.66 5.17 22.07
CA ALA A 208 12.75 4.06 21.81
C ALA A 208 11.39 4.55 21.29
N ALA A 209 10.75 5.55 21.91
CA ALA A 209 9.40 5.96 21.55
C ALA A 209 9.26 6.44 20.08
N PRO A 210 10.14 7.32 19.56
CA PRO A 210 10.12 7.67 18.14
C PRO A 210 10.36 6.47 17.22
N ASN A 211 11.28 5.57 17.59
CA ASN A 211 11.56 4.37 16.81
C ASN A 211 10.35 3.43 16.72
N PHE A 212 9.66 3.16 17.84
CA PHE A 212 8.40 2.39 17.83
C PHE A 212 7.33 3.06 16.96
N GLY A 213 7.20 4.39 17.04
CA GLY A 213 6.27 5.16 16.21
C GLY A 213 6.59 5.06 14.72
N THR A 214 7.85 5.28 14.32
CA THR A 214 8.28 5.17 12.92
C THR A 214 8.06 3.76 12.38
N VAL A 215 8.44 2.73 13.13
CA VAL A 215 8.26 1.33 12.72
C VAL A 215 6.77 1.00 12.57
N PHE A 216 5.93 1.44 13.49
CA PHE A 216 4.48 1.24 13.40
C PHE A 216 3.90 1.86 12.12
N VAL A 217 4.26 3.11 11.82
CA VAL A 217 3.81 3.82 10.61
C VAL A 217 4.28 3.09 9.34
N LEU A 218 5.55 2.72 9.28
CA LEU A 218 6.10 1.98 8.12
C LEU A 218 5.43 0.62 7.95
N ALA A 219 5.20 -0.12 9.03
CA ALA A 219 4.49 -1.40 8.99
C ALA A 219 3.04 -1.23 8.53
N ALA A 220 2.34 -0.19 9.01
CA ALA A 220 0.98 0.11 8.59
C ALA A 220 0.89 0.43 7.10
N MET A 221 1.84 1.19 6.56
CA MET A 221 1.93 1.46 5.12
C MET A 221 2.17 0.18 4.30
N LEU A 222 3.08 -0.68 4.77
CA LEU A 222 3.34 -1.96 4.13
C LEU A 222 2.17 -2.96 4.27
N ALA A 223 1.26 -2.76 5.23
CA ALA A 223 0.07 -3.57 5.42
C ALA A 223 -1.05 -3.24 4.42
N VAL A 224 -1.04 -2.08 3.75
CA VAL A 224 -2.11 -1.69 2.82
C VAL A 224 -2.26 -2.64 1.63
N PRO A 225 -1.22 -2.95 0.83
CA PRO A 225 -1.37 -3.91 -0.28
C PRO A 225 -1.73 -5.31 0.20
N LEU A 226 -1.37 -5.66 1.45
CA LEU A 226 -1.79 -6.90 2.08
C LEU A 226 -3.30 -6.88 2.37
N ALA A 227 -3.81 -5.79 2.94
CA ALA A 227 -5.23 -5.61 3.22
C ALA A 227 -6.07 -5.61 1.94
N GLU A 228 -5.59 -4.93 0.88
CA GLU A 228 -6.22 -4.96 -0.44
C GLU A 228 -6.30 -6.39 -0.98
N LEU A 229 -5.18 -7.13 -0.97
CA LEU A 229 -5.14 -8.49 -1.47
C LEU A 229 -5.99 -9.48 -0.65
N VAL A 230 -6.00 -9.34 0.68
CA VAL A 230 -6.86 -10.14 1.57
C VAL A 230 -8.32 -9.79 1.33
N SER A 231 -8.67 -8.51 1.19
CA SER A 231 -10.03 -8.08 0.90
C SER A 231 -10.50 -8.57 -0.48
N ALA A 232 -9.61 -8.58 -1.48
CA ALA A 232 -9.88 -9.12 -2.80
C ALA A 232 -10.12 -10.63 -2.75
N ARG A 233 -9.29 -11.39 -2.02
CA ARG A 233 -9.47 -12.85 -1.83
C ARG A 233 -10.72 -13.19 -1.03
N ALA A 234 -11.06 -12.39 -0.01
CA ALA A 234 -12.29 -12.54 0.76
C ALA A 234 -13.55 -12.09 -0.02
N GLY A 235 -13.39 -11.49 -1.20
CA GLY A 235 -14.48 -10.90 -1.97
C GLY A 235 -15.13 -9.68 -1.30
N TRP A 236 -14.44 -9.09 -0.32
CA TRP A 236 -14.83 -7.86 0.38
C TRP A 236 -14.38 -6.60 -0.35
N ASP A 237 -13.49 -6.77 -1.34
CA ASP A 237 -13.11 -5.74 -2.27
C ASP A 237 -14.34 -5.08 -2.92
N ARG A 238 -14.33 -3.74 -2.90
CA ARG A 238 -15.36 -2.88 -3.46
C ARG A 238 -15.52 -3.15 -4.96
N SER A 239 -14.41 -3.37 -5.68
CA SER A 239 -14.42 -3.64 -7.12
C SER A 239 -15.04 -5.00 -7.44
N GLY A 240 -14.70 -6.03 -6.66
CA GLY A 240 -15.36 -7.34 -6.71
C GLY A 240 -16.89 -7.28 -6.51
N ARG A 241 -17.36 -6.53 -5.50
CA ARG A 241 -18.80 -6.33 -5.25
C ARG A 241 -19.48 -5.57 -6.39
N ASN A 242 -18.84 -4.53 -6.91
CA ASN A 242 -19.37 -3.76 -8.05
C ASN A 242 -19.48 -4.63 -9.31
N CYS A 243 -18.45 -5.43 -9.63
CA CYS A 243 -18.50 -6.40 -10.73
C CYS A 243 -19.69 -7.36 -10.59
N ARG A 244 -19.93 -7.90 -9.38
CA ARG A 244 -21.07 -8.82 -9.13
C ARG A 244 -22.41 -8.13 -9.36
N ARG A 245 -22.55 -6.86 -8.96
CA ARG A 245 -23.77 -6.06 -9.16
C ARG A 245 -24.01 -5.68 -10.61
N LEU A 246 -22.95 -5.40 -11.38
CA LEU A 246 -23.03 -5.06 -12.80
C LEU A 246 -23.22 -6.29 -13.70
N ARG A 247 -22.92 -7.50 -13.20
CA ARG A 247 -22.91 -8.76 -14.00
C ARG A 247 -24.20 -9.07 -14.75
N PRO A 248 -25.40 -8.90 -14.17
CA PRO A 248 -26.65 -9.17 -14.90
C PRO A 248 -26.81 -8.25 -16.10
N LEU A 249 -26.64 -6.94 -15.88
CA LEU A 249 -26.71 -5.92 -16.93
C LEU A 249 -25.68 -6.17 -18.03
N TRP A 250 -24.41 -6.38 -17.64
CA TRP A 250 -23.32 -6.63 -18.58
C TRP A 250 -23.56 -7.86 -19.46
N ARG A 251 -24.04 -8.98 -18.88
CA ARG A 251 -24.33 -10.20 -19.65
C ARG A 251 -25.41 -9.99 -20.70
N GLU A 252 -26.48 -9.28 -20.37
CA GLU A 252 -27.58 -9.03 -21.31
C GLU A 252 -27.16 -8.07 -22.43
N LEU A 253 -26.42 -7.01 -22.09
CA LEU A 253 -25.92 -6.04 -23.08
C LEU A 253 -24.89 -6.66 -24.03
N THR A 254 -23.91 -7.39 -23.50
CA THR A 254 -22.89 -8.06 -24.33
C THR A 254 -23.45 -9.22 -25.13
N ALA A 255 -24.53 -9.88 -24.67
CA ALA A 255 -25.24 -10.86 -25.49
C ALA A 255 -26.04 -10.21 -26.63
N ALA A 256 -26.45 -8.95 -26.51
CA ALA A 256 -27.09 -8.19 -27.59
C ALA A 256 -26.06 -7.54 -28.54
N VAL A 257 -24.84 -7.35 -28.06
CA VAL A 257 -23.74 -6.73 -28.78
C VAL A 257 -22.46 -7.55 -28.52
N PRO A 258 -22.23 -8.65 -29.25
CA PRO A 258 -21.04 -9.48 -29.01
C PRO A 258 -19.75 -8.84 -29.53
N GLU A 259 -19.84 -7.93 -30.50
CA GLU A 259 -18.71 -7.29 -31.19
C GLU A 259 -17.79 -6.44 -30.29
N ILE A 260 -18.30 -5.98 -29.16
CA ILE A 260 -17.60 -5.12 -28.19
C ILE A 260 -16.93 -5.91 -27.06
N VAL A 261 -17.17 -7.22 -26.99
CA VAL A 261 -16.59 -8.05 -25.94
C VAL A 261 -15.13 -8.25 -26.26
N LEU A 262 -14.27 -7.67 -25.44
CA LEU A 262 -12.83 -7.85 -25.59
C LEU A 262 -12.49 -9.34 -25.37
N PRO A 263 -11.41 -9.88 -25.95
CA PRO A 263 -10.97 -11.24 -25.65
C PRO A 263 -10.51 -11.36 -24.19
N ALA A 264 -10.85 -12.46 -23.52
CA ALA A 264 -10.44 -12.70 -22.13
C ALA A 264 -8.97 -13.15 -22.08
N SER A 265 -8.06 -12.25 -21.68
CA SER A 265 -6.64 -12.55 -21.48
C SER A 265 -6.35 -12.88 -20.02
N GLY A 266 -6.43 -14.17 -19.67
CA GLY A 266 -5.93 -14.71 -18.40
C GLY A 266 -6.61 -14.20 -17.11
N SER A 267 -5.94 -14.40 -15.98
CA SER A 267 -6.40 -13.95 -14.65
C SER A 267 -6.21 -12.43 -14.51
N VAL A 268 -7.27 -11.66 -14.79
CA VAL A 268 -7.27 -10.20 -14.68
C VAL A 268 -7.54 -9.74 -13.24
N PRO A 269 -6.77 -8.77 -12.68
CA PRO A 269 -7.04 -8.17 -11.38
C PRO A 269 -8.48 -7.60 -11.27
N PRO A 270 -9.09 -7.54 -10.07
CA PRO A 270 -10.47 -7.09 -9.88
C PRO A 270 -10.76 -5.68 -10.43
N ASP A 271 -9.82 -4.74 -10.27
CA ASP A 271 -9.96 -3.36 -10.75
C ASP A 271 -9.90 -3.26 -12.27
N ALA A 272 -8.92 -3.93 -12.88
CA ALA A 272 -8.83 -4.06 -14.33
C ALA A 272 -10.08 -4.75 -14.91
N ARG A 273 -10.65 -5.74 -14.21
CA ARG A 273 -11.91 -6.36 -14.60
C ARG A 273 -13.09 -5.39 -14.50
N LEU A 274 -13.15 -4.57 -13.44
CA LEU A 274 -14.21 -3.57 -13.29
C LEU A 274 -14.13 -2.51 -14.40
N LEU A 275 -12.94 -1.96 -14.65
CA LEU A 275 -12.72 -0.97 -15.71
C LEU A 275 -13.12 -1.52 -17.08
N ARG A 276 -12.67 -2.74 -17.40
CA ARG A 276 -13.05 -3.41 -18.63
C ARG A 276 -14.56 -3.59 -18.76
N MET A 277 -15.21 -4.06 -17.69
CA MET A 277 -16.65 -4.26 -17.66
C MET A 277 -17.41 -2.94 -17.85
N THR A 278 -16.93 -1.85 -17.26
CA THR A 278 -17.47 -0.50 -17.44
C THR A 278 -17.35 -0.03 -18.89
N VAL A 279 -16.18 -0.20 -19.53
CA VAL A 279 -15.96 0.14 -20.94
C VAL A 279 -16.88 -0.67 -21.85
N GLU A 280 -16.94 -2.00 -21.67
CA GLU A 280 -17.80 -2.87 -22.46
C GLU A 280 -19.30 -2.52 -22.29
N ILE A 281 -19.75 -2.16 -21.08
CA ILE A 281 -21.13 -1.67 -20.89
C ILE A 281 -21.34 -0.37 -21.66
N ARG A 282 -20.42 0.59 -21.56
CA ARG A 282 -20.54 1.89 -22.24
C ARG A 282 -20.60 1.74 -23.75
N ASP A 283 -19.74 0.90 -24.32
CA ASP A 283 -19.75 0.62 -25.75
C ASP A 283 -21.05 -0.05 -26.19
N ALA A 284 -21.59 -0.96 -25.37
CA ALA A 284 -22.89 -1.58 -25.62
C ALA A 284 -24.02 -0.55 -25.63
N LEU A 285 -24.02 0.34 -24.63
CA LEU A 285 -25.00 1.41 -24.51
C LEU A 285 -24.91 2.36 -25.71
N MET A 286 -23.71 2.74 -26.16
CA MET A 286 -23.53 3.58 -27.34
C MET A 286 -24.07 2.93 -28.61
N GLN A 287 -23.87 1.62 -28.80
CA GLN A 287 -24.42 0.92 -29.95
C GLN A 287 -25.94 0.76 -29.88
N LEU A 288 -26.47 0.39 -28.72
CA LEU A 288 -27.91 0.18 -28.51
C LEU A 288 -28.71 1.47 -28.53
N HIS A 289 -28.09 2.62 -28.24
CA HIS A 289 -28.73 3.93 -28.30
C HIS A 289 -29.36 4.21 -29.68
N ARG A 290 -28.79 3.66 -30.76
CA ARG A 290 -29.30 3.80 -32.14
C ARG A 290 -30.64 3.07 -32.39
N TYR A 291 -31.04 2.19 -31.47
CA TYR A 291 -32.27 1.41 -31.53
C TYR A 291 -33.29 1.83 -30.47
N LEU A 292 -33.01 2.91 -29.73
CA LEU A 292 -33.98 3.46 -28.80
C LEU A 292 -35.21 3.99 -29.55
N PRO A 293 -36.42 3.78 -29.00
CA PRO A 293 -37.61 4.41 -29.56
C PRO A 293 -37.45 5.93 -29.48
N ALA A 294 -37.90 6.64 -30.53
CA ALA A 294 -37.99 8.10 -30.55
C ALA A 294 -39.08 8.56 -29.57
N ASP A 295 -38.82 8.48 -28.27
CA ASP A 295 -39.81 8.74 -27.23
C ASP A 295 -39.86 10.24 -26.88
N ARG A 296 -40.83 10.93 -27.49
CA ARG A 296 -41.22 12.33 -27.24
C ARG A 296 -42.04 12.46 -25.95
N ALA A 297 -41.50 12.06 -24.81
CA ALA A 297 -42.29 12.07 -23.57
C ALA A 297 -41.82 13.13 -22.56
N LEU A 298 -42.75 14.01 -22.21
CA LEU A 298 -42.63 15.04 -21.17
C LEU A 298 -42.54 14.39 -19.77
N GLY A 299 -41.32 14.20 -19.24
CA GLY A 299 -41.10 13.80 -17.86
C GLY A 299 -39.61 13.68 -17.52
N PRO A 300 -39.21 13.81 -16.24
CA PRO A 300 -37.80 13.76 -15.86
C PRO A 300 -37.18 12.39 -16.17
N PRO A 301 -35.91 12.35 -16.62
CA PRO A 301 -35.25 11.12 -17.04
C PRO A 301 -34.99 10.16 -15.85
N SER A 302 -35.80 9.11 -15.71
CA SER A 302 -35.60 8.07 -14.67
C SER A 302 -34.78 6.87 -15.18
N ASP A 303 -34.01 6.22 -14.28
CA ASP A 303 -33.21 5.04 -14.64
C ASP A 303 -34.08 3.82 -14.98
N GLU A 304 -35.26 3.70 -14.37
CA GLU A 304 -36.23 2.63 -14.69
C GLU A 304 -36.82 2.79 -16.09
N ARG A 305 -37.10 4.02 -16.51
CA ARG A 305 -37.57 4.29 -17.88
C ARG A 305 -36.47 3.97 -18.89
N TYR A 306 -35.25 4.41 -18.61
CA TYR A 306 -34.10 4.14 -19.46
C TYR A 306 -33.80 2.64 -19.59
N ALA A 307 -33.86 1.88 -18.49
CA ALA A 307 -33.73 0.43 -18.50
C ALA A 307 -34.81 -0.25 -19.37
N ARG A 308 -36.08 0.19 -19.29
CA ARG A 308 -37.16 -0.34 -20.14
C ARG A 308 -36.94 -0.05 -21.62
N GLN A 309 -36.60 1.19 -21.97
CA GLN A 309 -36.31 1.58 -23.35
C GLN A 309 -35.11 0.80 -23.92
N LEU A 310 -34.09 0.55 -23.11
CA LEU A 310 -32.91 -0.22 -23.50
C LEU A 310 -33.23 -1.72 -23.70
N LYS A 311 -34.12 -2.32 -22.89
CA LYS A 311 -34.63 -3.67 -23.16
C LYS A 311 -35.39 -3.76 -24.48
N GLN A 312 -36.21 -2.75 -24.80
CA GLN A 312 -36.89 -2.67 -26.10
C GLN A 312 -35.88 -2.55 -27.24
N ALA A 313 -34.85 -1.69 -27.09
CA ALA A 313 -33.78 -1.54 -28.07
C ALA A 313 -33.03 -2.86 -28.34
N ILE A 314 -32.78 -3.68 -27.30
CA ILE A 314 -32.19 -5.02 -27.47
C ILE A 314 -33.10 -5.93 -28.30
N VAL A 315 -34.42 -5.93 -28.04
CA VAL A 315 -35.38 -6.72 -28.82
C VAL A 315 -35.40 -6.25 -30.27
N THR A 316 -35.52 -4.94 -30.51
CA THR A 316 -35.50 -4.32 -31.85
C THR A 316 -34.24 -4.65 -32.63
N LYS A 317 -33.07 -4.62 -32.00
CA LYS A 317 -31.81 -5.02 -32.64
C LYS A 317 -31.81 -6.52 -32.98
N ARG A 318 -32.27 -7.38 -32.07
CA ARG A 318 -32.32 -8.83 -32.28
C ARG A 318 -33.29 -9.25 -33.38
N THR A 319 -34.38 -8.51 -33.58
CA THR A 319 -35.34 -8.75 -34.67
C THR A 319 -34.86 -8.22 -36.02
N GLY A 320 -33.64 -7.66 -36.10
CA GLY A 320 -33.04 -7.20 -37.35
C GLY A 320 -33.61 -5.88 -37.88
N ALA A 321 -34.32 -5.11 -37.05
CA ALA A 321 -34.86 -3.82 -37.47
C ALA A 321 -33.75 -2.80 -37.75
N ALA A 322 -33.97 -1.90 -38.72
CA ALA A 322 -33.00 -0.86 -39.05
C ALA A 322 -32.85 0.16 -37.89
N PRO A 323 -31.66 0.74 -37.69
CA PRO A 323 -31.44 1.78 -36.68
C PRO A 323 -32.39 2.97 -36.90
N ALA A 324 -32.94 3.52 -35.82
CA ALA A 324 -33.77 4.71 -35.92
C ALA A 324 -32.90 5.90 -36.33
N ALA A 325 -33.16 6.47 -37.51
CA ALA A 325 -32.56 7.72 -37.92
C ALA A 325 -33.25 8.86 -37.15
N VAL A 326 -32.61 9.36 -36.08
CA VAL A 326 -32.39 10.81 -35.80
C VAL A 326 -32.14 11.10 -34.30
N ALA A 327 -31.22 12.06 -34.12
CA ALA A 327 -30.94 12.99 -33.02
C ALA A 327 -30.25 12.50 -31.74
N ARG A 328 -28.96 12.87 -31.70
CA ARG A 328 -28.09 13.10 -30.54
C ARG A 328 -28.83 13.60 -29.29
N GLU A 329 -29.16 12.69 -28.38
CA GLU A 329 -29.22 13.03 -26.96
C GLU A 329 -28.02 12.36 -26.27
N MET A 330 -26.84 12.91 -26.56
CA MET A 330 -25.54 12.34 -26.24
C MET A 330 -25.09 12.69 -24.81
N ASP A 331 -25.98 12.64 -23.81
CA ASP A 331 -25.71 13.38 -22.56
C ASP A 331 -25.71 12.57 -21.25
N ARG A 332 -26.27 11.35 -21.19
CA ARG A 332 -26.32 10.61 -19.90
C ARG A 332 -25.07 9.77 -19.59
N PHE A 333 -24.53 9.10 -20.62
CA PHE A 333 -23.33 8.22 -20.53
C PHE A 333 -22.30 8.50 -21.64
N GLY A 334 -22.57 9.47 -22.52
CA GLY A 334 -21.74 9.83 -23.67
C GLY A 334 -20.58 10.76 -23.31
N ALA A 335 -20.82 11.75 -22.44
CA ALA A 335 -19.77 12.59 -21.90
C ALA A 335 -18.91 11.76 -20.94
N ALA A 336 -17.63 11.57 -21.27
CA ALA A 336 -16.66 11.03 -20.33
C ALA A 336 -16.60 11.98 -19.13
N SER A 337 -17.19 11.62 -17.99
CA SER A 337 -16.83 12.30 -16.76
C SER A 337 -15.36 12.00 -16.51
N ASN A 338 -14.54 13.01 -16.25
CA ASN A 338 -13.16 12.82 -15.78
C ASN A 338 -13.11 12.07 -14.42
N ASP A 339 -14.27 11.80 -13.81
CA ASP A 339 -14.44 11.01 -12.60
C ASP A 339 -15.02 9.63 -12.93
N ILE A 340 -14.17 8.60 -12.85
CA ILE A 340 -14.51 7.18 -13.04
C ILE A 340 -15.47 6.68 -11.94
N ASP A 341 -15.35 7.21 -10.71
CA ASP A 341 -16.20 6.79 -9.59
C ASP A 341 -17.65 7.31 -9.74
N ALA A 342 -17.82 8.48 -10.36
CA ALA A 342 -19.15 8.96 -10.74
C ALA A 342 -19.79 8.05 -11.80
N ASP A 343 -19.02 7.61 -12.80
CA ASP A 343 -19.52 6.75 -13.87
C ASP A 343 -19.92 5.36 -13.35
N ILE A 344 -19.08 4.75 -12.51
CA ILE A 344 -19.40 3.48 -11.84
C ILE A 344 -20.68 3.59 -11.00
N ARG A 345 -20.89 4.71 -10.29
CA ARG A 345 -22.13 4.94 -9.52
C ARG A 345 -23.36 4.96 -10.41
N ARG A 346 -23.32 5.69 -11.54
CA ARG A 346 -24.43 5.74 -12.52
C ARG A 346 -24.73 4.37 -13.10
N LEU A 347 -23.71 3.57 -13.44
CA LEU A 347 -23.91 2.21 -13.94
C LEU A 347 -24.50 1.28 -12.89
N LEU A 348 -24.15 1.45 -11.61
CA LEU A 348 -24.75 0.70 -10.51
C LEU A 348 -26.21 1.07 -10.27
N ASP A 349 -26.60 2.34 -10.46
CA ASP A 349 -27.99 2.78 -10.41
C ASP A 349 -28.81 2.18 -11.55
N LEU A 350 -28.26 2.21 -12.77
CA LEU A 350 -28.85 1.55 -13.92
C LEU A 350 -28.99 0.04 -13.72
N ALA A 351 -27.97 -0.64 -13.22
CA ALA A 351 -28.04 -2.09 -12.95
C ALA A 351 -29.10 -2.44 -11.89
N ARG A 352 -29.34 -1.56 -10.91
CA ARG A 352 -30.42 -1.72 -9.93
C ARG A 352 -31.79 -1.62 -10.62
N ALA A 353 -32.00 -0.60 -11.42
CA ALA A 353 -33.23 -0.42 -12.20
C ALA A 353 -33.46 -1.55 -13.21
N TRP A 354 -32.39 -2.06 -13.82
CA TRP A 354 -32.44 -3.21 -14.74
C TRP A 354 -33.01 -4.45 -14.06
N ASN A 355 -32.48 -4.76 -12.87
CA ASN A 355 -32.89 -5.94 -12.09
C ASN A 355 -34.31 -5.81 -11.53
N SER A 356 -34.75 -4.60 -11.15
CA SER A 356 -36.14 -4.39 -10.70
C SER A 356 -37.13 -4.65 -11.83
N GLU A 357 -36.84 -4.17 -13.04
CA GLU A 357 -37.66 -4.43 -14.23
C GLU A 357 -37.67 -5.90 -14.65
N THR A 358 -36.53 -6.60 -14.56
CA THR A 358 -36.49 -8.05 -14.86
C THR A 358 -37.34 -8.83 -13.85
N ARG A 359 -37.32 -8.43 -12.57
CA ARG A 359 -38.13 -9.07 -11.53
C ARG A 359 -39.62 -8.80 -11.73
N LYS A 360 -40.02 -7.57 -12.04
CA LYS A 360 -41.42 -7.21 -12.35
C LYS A 360 -41.96 -8.03 -13.54
N ALA A 361 -41.18 -8.15 -14.62
CA ALA A 361 -41.56 -8.95 -15.79
C ALA A 361 -41.76 -10.44 -15.46
N ALA A 362 -40.94 -11.00 -14.57
CA ALA A 362 -41.08 -12.40 -14.14
C ALA A 362 -42.32 -12.65 -13.27
N THR A 363 -42.75 -11.66 -12.47
CA THR A 363 -43.96 -11.75 -11.62
C THR A 363 -45.26 -11.61 -12.40
N ILE A 364 -45.24 -10.99 -13.58
CA ILE A 364 -46.43 -10.82 -14.43
C ILE A 364 -46.71 -12.09 -15.27
N LEU A 365 -45.71 -12.96 -15.46
CA LEU A 365 -45.78 -14.15 -16.31
C LEU A 365 -45.92 -15.48 -15.55
N GLY A 366 -45.92 -15.45 -14.21
CA GLY A 366 -46.16 -16.61 -13.35
C GLY A 366 -47.41 -16.39 -12.52
#